data_AF-E0NPA6-F1
#
_entry.id   AF-E0NPA6-F1
#
_cell.length_a   1.000
_cell.length_b   1.000
_cell.length_c   1.000
_cell.angle_alpha   90.00
_cell.angle_beta   90.00
_cell.angle_gamma   90.00
#
_symmetry.space_group_name_H-M   'P 1'
#
loop_
_entity.id
_entity.type
_entity.pdbx_description
1 polymer ?
#
loop_
_entity_poly.entity_id
_entity_poly.type
_entity_poly.pdbx_seq_one_letter_code
_entity_poly.pdbx_strand_id
1 'polypeptide(L)'
;NGEVVAIPKMTDNEREAIAILQHTGRFYGQISNLIKVKDERWVHITQNLSLCAKEAFKRFYDPHFRVDDEIYKVLNMSRDDRKM
;
A
#
# COMPACT_ATOMS: atom_id res chain seq x y z
N ASN A 1 -22.59 22.04 -24.60
CA ASN A 1 -22.80 20.68 -24.07
C ASN A 1 -21.55 20.23 -23.33
N GLY A 2 -21.38 20.69 -22.09
CA GLY A 2 -20.31 20.24 -21.21
C GLY A 2 -20.87 19.15 -20.31
N GLU A 3 -20.62 17.90 -20.66
CA GLU A 3 -21.05 16.75 -19.86
C GLU A 3 -20.17 16.70 -18.61
N VAL A 4 -20.74 17.05 -17.46
CA VAL A 4 -20.04 16.89 -16.17
C VAL A 4 -20.03 15.39 -15.87
N VAL A 5 -18.95 14.72 -16.24
CA VAL A 5 -18.71 13.33 -15.84
C VAL A 5 -18.53 13.34 -14.32
N ALA A 6 -19.52 12.84 -13.59
CA ALA A 6 -19.39 12.64 -12.15
C ALA A 6 -18.27 11.63 -11.90
N ILE A 7 -17.17 12.09 -11.30
CA ILE A 7 -16.10 11.19 -10.87
C ILE A 7 -16.70 10.26 -9.80
N PRO A 8 -16.66 8.93 -10.00
CA PRO A 8 -17.15 7.99 -8.99
C PRO A 8 -16.50 8.27 -7.64
N LYS A 9 -17.29 8.25 -6.57
CA LYS A 9 -16.76 8.43 -5.21
C LYS A 9 -15.88 7.23 -4.85
N MET A 10 -14.74 7.51 -4.23
CA MET A 10 -13.81 6.50 -3.76
C MET A 10 -14.48 5.60 -2.71
N THR A 11 -14.42 4.29 -2.91
CA THR A 11 -14.99 3.30 -1.99
C THR A 11 -14.06 3.04 -0.80
N ASP A 12 -14.56 2.35 0.23
CA ASP A 12 -13.76 1.99 1.40
C ASP A 12 -12.58 1.06 1.05
N ASN A 13 -12.76 0.14 0.10
CA ASN A 13 -11.71 -0.76 -0.33
C ASN A 13 -10.61 -0.03 -1.12
N GLU A 14 -10.98 0.92 -1.97
CA GLU A 14 -10.03 1.76 -2.69
C GLU A 14 -9.22 2.64 -1.72
N ARG A 15 -9.90 3.23 -0.74
CA ARG A 15 -9.28 4.03 0.33
C ARG A 15 -8.30 3.22 1.17
N GLU A 16 -8.69 2.02 1.60
CA GLU A 16 -7.83 1.10 2.35
C GLU A 16 -6.60 0.70 1.54
N ALA A 17 -6.77 0.35 0.27
CA ALA A 17 -5.67 0.02 -0.62
C ALA A 17 -4.70 1.20 -0.82
N ILE A 18 -5.22 2.41 -1.00
CA ILE A 18 -4.39 3.62 -1.12
C ILE A 18 -3.59 3.88 0.16
N ALA A 19 -4.19 3.69 1.34
CA ALA A 19 -3.46 3.85 2.60
C ALA A 19 -2.28 2.86 2.70
N ILE A 20 -2.49 1.59 2.32
CA ILE A 20 -1.43 0.58 2.27
C ILE A 20 -0.32 0.98 1.28
N LEU A 21 -0.69 1.45 0.08
CA LEU A 21 0.28 1.90 -0.94
C LEU A 21 1.09 3.12 -0.47
N GLN A 22 0.44 4.07 0.20
CA GLN A 22 1.12 5.24 0.77
C GLN A 22 2.13 4.84 1.85
N HIS A 23 1.76 3.94 2.77
CA HIS A 23 2.68 3.43 3.78
C HIS A 23 3.84 2.66 3.14
N THR A 24 3.55 1.79 2.17
CA THR A 24 4.56 1.07 1.39
C THR A 24 5.56 2.04 0.75
N GLY A 25 5.06 3.11 0.14
CA GLY A 25 5.88 4.14 -0.52
C GLY A 25 6.86 4.86 0.41
N ARG A 26 6.50 5.06 1.69
CA ARG A 26 7.36 5.73 2.68
C ARG A 26 8.66 4.97 2.94
N PHE A 27 8.68 3.65 2.76
CA PHE A 27 9.87 2.83 3.01
C PHE A 27 10.94 2.92 1.91
N TYR A 28 10.60 3.42 0.71
CA TYR A 28 11.60 3.55 -0.37
C TYR A 28 12.74 4.51 -0.03
N GLY A 29 12.49 5.53 0.81
CA GLY A 29 13.55 6.39 1.34
C GLY A 29 14.58 5.61 2.15
N GLN A 30 14.14 4.70 3.04
CA GLN A 30 15.01 3.86 3.85
C GLN A 30 15.76 2.83 2.98
N ILE A 31 15.08 2.20 2.03
CA ILE A 31 15.71 1.27 1.07
C ILE A 31 16.83 1.95 0.29
N SER A 32 16.62 3.19 -0.16
CA SER A 32 17.64 3.93 -0.92
C SER A 32 18.95 4.09 -0.13
N ASN A 33 18.86 4.24 1.20
CA ASN A 33 20.03 4.34 2.07
C ASN A 33 20.76 2.99 2.19
N LEU A 34 20.02 1.87 2.31
CA LEU A 34 20.61 0.53 2.33
C LEU A 34 21.34 0.21 1.02
N ILE A 35 20.77 0.58 -0.12
CA ILE A 35 21.42 0.44 -1.43
C ILE A 35 22.72 1.24 -1.48
N LYS A 36 22.70 2.51 -1.04
CA LYS A 36 23.89 3.38 -1.01
C LYS A 36 25.04 2.78 -0.21
N VAL A 37 24.75 2.14 0.92
CA VAL A 37 25.76 1.49 1.78
C VAL A 37 26.01 0.02 1.42
N LYS A 38 25.43 -0.47 0.31
CA LYS A 38 25.57 -1.84 -0.19
C LYS A 38 25.11 -2.92 0.81
N ASP A 39 24.11 -2.61 1.63
CA ASP A 39 23.54 -3.56 2.58
C ASP A 39 22.52 -4.48 1.89
N GLU A 40 22.85 -5.77 1.75
CA GLU A 40 22.06 -6.76 1.02
C GLU A 40 20.62 -6.93 1.52
N ARG A 41 20.29 -6.49 2.74
CA ARG A 41 18.93 -6.54 3.29
C ARG A 41 17.93 -5.76 2.44
N TRP A 42 18.39 -4.80 1.63
CA TRP A 42 17.52 -4.04 0.71
C TRP A 42 16.71 -4.97 -0.22
N VAL A 43 17.27 -6.11 -0.63
CA VAL A 43 16.60 -7.08 -1.53
C VAL A 43 15.38 -7.70 -0.85
N HIS A 44 15.55 -8.24 0.36
CA HIS A 44 14.44 -8.86 1.09
C HIS A 44 13.36 -7.84 1.47
N ILE A 45 13.75 -6.62 1.85
CA ILE A 45 12.80 -5.56 2.20
C ILE A 45 11.97 -5.17 0.96
N THR A 46 12.61 -4.97 -0.19
CA THR A 46 11.88 -4.62 -1.43
C THR A 46 10.93 -5.73 -1.90
N GLN A 47 11.29 -7.00 -1.71
CA GLN A 47 10.39 -8.14 -1.97
C GLN A 47 9.14 -8.10 -1.08
N ASN A 48 9.29 -7.86 0.22
CA ASN A 48 8.16 -7.75 1.16
C ASN A 48 7.25 -6.55 0.83
N LEU A 49 7.83 -5.40 0.48
CA LEU A 49 7.04 -4.24 0.05
C LEU A 49 6.29 -4.48 -1.26
N SER A 50 6.89 -5.23 -2.18
CA SER A 50 6.22 -5.61 -3.44
C SER A 50 5.01 -6.51 -3.17
N LEU A 51 5.10 -7.39 -2.17
CA LEU A 51 3.96 -8.17 -1.70
C LEU A 51 2.87 -7.28 -1.09
N CYS A 52 3.24 -6.31 -0.25
CA CYS A 52 2.29 -5.36 0.32
C CYS A 52 1.54 -4.57 -0.77
N ALA A 53 2.25 -4.08 -1.78
CA ALA A 53 1.66 -3.39 -2.92
C ALA A 53 0.70 -4.31 -3.71
N LYS A 54 1.10 -5.56 -3.94
CA LYS A 54 0.24 -6.56 -4.61
C LYS A 54 -1.06 -6.79 -3.85
N GLU A 55 -1.01 -6.96 -2.53
CA GLU A 55 -2.20 -7.15 -1.70
C GLU A 55 -3.09 -5.90 -1.70
N ALA A 56 -2.49 -4.71 -1.68
CA ALA A 56 -3.23 -3.46 -1.83
C ALA A 56 -3.96 -3.39 -3.19
N PHE A 57 -3.32 -3.76 -4.29
CA PHE A 57 -3.97 -3.73 -5.61
C PHE A 57 -5.13 -4.73 -5.73
N LYS A 58 -5.02 -5.92 -5.13
CA LYS A 58 -6.16 -6.85 -5.04
C LYS A 58 -7.32 -6.23 -4.28
N ARG A 59 -7.03 -5.58 -3.14
CA ARG A 59 -8.05 -4.87 -2.34
C ARG A 59 -8.69 -3.71 -3.09
N PHE A 60 -7.89 -2.99 -3.88
CA PHE A 60 -8.38 -1.91 -4.72
C PHE A 60 -9.38 -2.41 -5.76
N TYR A 61 -9.06 -3.52 -6.44
CA TYR A 61 -9.88 -4.05 -7.53
C TYR A 61 -11.10 -4.86 -7.05
N ASP A 62 -10.99 -5.61 -5.95
CA ASP A 62 -12.04 -6.47 -5.42
C ASP A 62 -12.51 -6.00 -4.02
N PRO A 63 -13.73 -5.43 -3.92
CA PRO A 63 -14.32 -5.01 -2.66
C PRO A 63 -14.54 -6.14 -1.64
N HIS A 64 -14.56 -7.41 -2.06
CA HIS A 64 -14.70 -8.57 -1.19
C HIS A 64 -13.36 -9.13 -0.73
N PHE A 65 -12.28 -8.77 -1.43
CA PHE A 65 -10.93 -9.17 -1.04
C PHE A 65 -10.58 -8.56 0.31
N ARG A 66 -10.08 -9.39 1.23
CA ARG A 66 -9.62 -8.99 2.55
C ARG A 66 -8.10 -9.09 2.58
N VAL A 67 -7.45 -7.97 2.87
CA VAL A 67 -6.00 -7.93 3.08
C VAL A 67 -5.67 -8.69 4.36
N ASP A 68 -4.62 -9.51 4.30
CA ASP A 68 -4.11 -10.26 5.44
C ASP A 68 -3.59 -9.31 6.53
N ASP A 69 -3.83 -9.66 7.81
CA ASP A 69 -3.37 -8.87 8.95
C ASP A 69 -1.83 -8.74 9.00
N GLU A 70 -1.07 -9.68 8.40
CA GLU A 70 0.40 -9.61 8.33
C GLU A 70 0.87 -8.40 7.49
N ILE A 71 0.11 -7.96 6.48
CA ILE A 71 0.47 -6.76 5.70
C ILE A 71 0.49 -5.51 6.58
N TYR A 72 -0.50 -5.38 7.46
CA TYR A 72 -0.57 -4.24 8.38
C TYR A 72 0.56 -4.29 9.40
N LYS A 73 0.91 -5.49 9.88
CA LYS A 73 2.04 -5.68 10.80
C LYS A 73 3.38 -5.32 10.14
N VAL A 74 3.61 -5.76 8.90
CA VAL A 74 4.82 -5.42 8.13
C VAL A 74 4.94 -3.90 7.92
N LEU A 75 3.82 -3.23 7.64
CA LEU A 75 3.79 -1.78 7.44
C LEU A 75 3.68 -0.97 8.74
N ASN A 76 3.66 -1.65 9.89
CA ASN A 76 3.43 -1.07 11.22
C ASN A 76 2.19 -0.15 11.26
N MET A 77 1.09 -0.64 10.69
CA MET A 77 -0.21 0.03 10.62
C MET A 77 -1.19 -0.60 11.62
N SER A 78 -2.00 0.24 12.25
CA SER A 78 -3.16 -0.19 13.03
C SER A 78 -4.42 -0.25 12.17
N ARG A 79 -5.48 -0.91 12.67
CA ARG A 79 -6.79 -0.92 12.00
C ARG A 79 -7.42 0.46 11.89
N ASP A 80 -7.11 1.38 12.79
CA ASP A 80 -7.67 2.72 12.79
C ASP A 80 -7.00 3.65 11.76
N ASP A 81 -5.77 3.36 11.34
CA ASP A 81 -5.09 4.07 10.24
C ASP A 81 -5.80 3.87 8.88
N ARG A 82 -6.76 2.94 8.80
CA ARG A 82 -7.62 2.67 7.63
C ARG A 82 -8.75 3.70 7.47
N LYS A 83 -9.01 4.54 8.48
CA LYS A 83 -10.12 5.51 8.53
C LYS A 83 -9.72 6.93 8.10
N MET A 84 -8.74 7.08 7.21
CA MET A 84 -8.39 8.40 6.66
C MET A 84 -9.54 9.00 5.83
#